data_AF-A0A9E1PE19-F1
#
_entry.id   AF-A0A9E1PE19-F1
#
_cell.length_a   1.000
_cell.length_b   1.000
_cell.length_c   1.000
_cell.angle_alpha   90.00
_cell.angle_beta   90.00
_cell.angle_gamma   90.00
#
_symmetry.space_group_name_H-M   'P 1'
#
loop_
_entity.id
_entity.type
_entity.pdbx_description
1 polymer ?
#
loop_
_entity_poly.entity_id
_entity_poly.type
_entity_poly.pdbx_seq_one_letter_code
_entity_poly.pdbx_strand_id
1 'polypeptide(L)'
;MLNYNSPINNQINYNDISVKELSPIMKLNLRGKKREFFTAVGKHLDMILPTEANTSSSGSKLTSIWLSPDEWMVVSNNKVEKDSNQYALEESLYNHISKTNLGAVIDVTDHFVMLELEGKKVYELFSSGSPFNFNEFKKKRGS
;
A
#
# COMPACT_ATOMS: atom_id res chain seq x y z
N MET A 1 -5.46 18.36 -0.58
CA MET A 1 -4.04 17.96 -0.60
C MET A 1 -3.21 19.24 -0.64
N LEU A 2 -2.04 19.28 0.01
CA LEU A 2 -1.10 20.38 -0.20
C LEU A 2 -0.64 20.41 -1.67
N ASN A 3 -0.10 21.54 -2.15
CA ASN A 3 0.46 21.63 -3.50
C ASN A 3 1.62 20.64 -3.63
N TYR A 4 1.34 19.47 -4.23
CA TYR A 4 2.29 18.39 -4.40
C TYR A 4 3.14 18.64 -5.65
N ASN A 5 4.44 18.85 -5.44
CA ASN A 5 5.43 18.88 -6.51
C ASN A 5 5.94 17.46 -6.73
N SER A 6 5.55 16.87 -7.86
CA SER A 6 5.98 15.52 -8.22
C SER A 6 7.50 15.47 -8.39
N PRO A 7 8.20 14.51 -7.74
CA PRO A 7 9.63 14.30 -7.95
C PRO A 7 9.95 13.77 -9.35
N ILE A 8 9.00 13.09 -10.02
CA ILE A 8 9.17 12.49 -11.34
C ILE A 8 7.96 12.84 -12.21
N ASN A 9 8.07 13.93 -12.97
CA ASN A 9 6.98 14.40 -13.83
C ASN A 9 6.72 13.49 -15.04
N ASN A 10 7.72 12.69 -15.47
CA ASN A 10 7.65 11.82 -16.64
C ASN A 10 8.30 10.46 -16.36
N GLN A 11 7.83 9.40 -17.03
CA GLN A 11 8.46 8.09 -16.98
C GLN A 11 9.93 8.17 -17.43
N ILE A 12 10.83 7.67 -16.59
CA ILE A 12 12.26 7.55 -16.87
C ILE A 12 12.49 6.15 -17.44
N ASN A 13 13.21 6.05 -18.56
CA ASN A 13 13.59 4.76 -19.14
C ASN A 13 15.12 4.69 -19.23
N TYR A 14 15.73 3.65 -18.68
CA TYR A 14 17.17 3.43 -18.72
C TYR A 14 17.50 1.94 -18.60
N ASN A 15 18.36 1.42 -19.48
CA ASN A 15 18.86 0.03 -19.43
C ASN A 15 17.77 -1.04 -19.19
N ASP A 16 16.69 -1.02 -19.98
CA ASP A 16 15.55 -1.95 -19.87
C ASP A 16 14.75 -1.87 -18.55
N ILE A 17 14.88 -0.76 -17.82
CA ILE A 17 14.09 -0.43 -16.65
C ILE A 17 13.32 0.86 -16.93
N SER A 18 12.01 0.83 -16.70
CA SER A 18 11.18 2.02 -16.62
C SER A 18 10.88 2.35 -15.15
N VAL A 19 10.84 3.63 -14.83
CA VAL A 19 10.44 4.14 -13.51
C VAL A 19 9.42 5.24 -13.72
N LYS A 20 8.26 5.14 -13.07
CA LYS A 20 7.24 6.20 -13.08
C LYS A 20 6.62 6.36 -11.71
N GLU A 21 6.17 7.57 -11.41
CA GLU A 21 5.39 7.81 -10.21
C GLU A 21 3.91 7.43 -10.41
N LEU A 22 3.35 6.71 -9.44
CA LEU A 22 1.91 6.45 -9.34
C LEU A 22 1.28 7.45 -8.38
N SER A 23 0.66 8.48 -8.95
CA SER A 23 -0.01 9.53 -8.19
C SER A 23 -1.25 10.06 -8.93
N PRO A 24 -2.32 10.49 -8.22
CA PRO A 24 -2.53 10.34 -6.76
C PRO A 24 -3.01 8.92 -6.39
N ILE A 25 -2.49 8.35 -5.29
CA ILE A 25 -2.90 7.04 -4.76
C ILE A 25 -3.10 7.17 -3.25
N MET A 26 -4.33 6.91 -2.79
CA MET A 26 -4.69 6.86 -1.36
C MET A 26 -3.89 5.76 -0.65
N LYS A 27 -3.39 6.08 0.56
CA LYS A 27 -2.65 5.15 1.43
C LYS A 27 -3.12 5.33 2.87
N LEU A 28 -3.60 4.26 3.49
CA LEU A 28 -4.01 4.26 4.89
C LEU A 28 -3.13 3.29 5.69
N ASN A 29 -2.67 3.70 6.87
CA ASN A 29 -2.09 2.81 7.85
C ASN A 29 -3.20 2.33 8.80
N LEU A 30 -3.30 1.01 8.94
CA LEU A 30 -4.22 0.35 9.86
C LEU A 30 -3.44 -0.36 10.95
N ARG A 31 -3.81 -0.16 12.21
CA ARG A 31 -3.23 -0.85 13.36
C ARG A 31 -4.30 -1.49 14.22
N GLY A 32 -4.11 -2.73 14.64
CA GLY A 32 -5.07 -3.44 15.48
C GLY A 32 -4.75 -4.92 15.67
N LYS A 33 -5.16 -5.47 16.81
CA LYS A 33 -4.88 -6.87 17.19
C LYS A 33 -6.09 -7.67 17.69
N LYS A 34 -7.21 -6.99 17.95
CA LYS A 34 -8.43 -7.62 18.47
C LYS A 34 -9.12 -8.40 17.35
N ARG A 35 -9.83 -9.49 17.68
CA ARG A 35 -10.59 -10.26 16.67
C ARG A 35 -11.65 -9.41 15.97
N GLU A 36 -12.26 -8.50 16.72
CA GLU A 36 -13.27 -7.55 16.25
C GLU A 36 -12.68 -6.55 15.24
N PHE A 37 -11.41 -6.19 15.39
CA PHE A 37 -10.70 -5.35 14.41
C PHE A 37 -10.64 -6.04 13.04
N PHE A 38 -10.20 -7.30 12.99
CA PHE A 38 -10.14 -8.05 11.72
C PHE A 38 -11.53 -8.22 11.09
N THR A 39 -12.56 -8.39 11.92
CA THR A 39 -13.94 -8.48 11.44
C THR A 39 -14.43 -7.15 10.84
N ALA A 40 -14.14 -6.03 11.51
CA ALA A 40 -14.48 -4.71 11.01
C ALA A 40 -13.73 -4.39 9.71
N VAL A 41 -12.40 -4.59 9.69
CA VAL A 41 -11.59 -4.36 8.49
C VAL A 41 -12.08 -5.21 7.33
N GLY A 42 -12.33 -6.51 7.54
CA GLY A 42 -12.80 -7.41 6.49
C GLY A 42 -14.12 -6.96 5.87
N LYS A 43 -15.06 -6.48 6.70
CA LYS A 43 -16.35 -5.94 6.25
C LYS A 43 -16.22 -4.66 5.41
N HIS A 44 -15.30 -3.77 5.78
CA HIS A 44 -15.17 -2.45 5.16
C HIS A 44 -14.21 -2.40 3.98
N LEU A 45 -13.16 -3.23 3.97
CA LEU A 45 -12.21 -3.33 2.86
C LEU A 45 -12.59 -4.37 1.81
N ASP A 46 -13.58 -5.23 2.09
CA ASP A 46 -13.96 -6.37 1.25
C ASP A 46 -12.75 -7.29 0.94
N MET A 47 -11.88 -7.48 1.94
CA MET A 47 -10.70 -8.35 1.85
C MET A 47 -10.25 -8.85 3.21
N ILE A 48 -9.55 -9.97 3.24
CA ILE A 48 -8.89 -10.48 4.44
C ILE A 48 -7.47 -9.91 4.48
N LEU A 49 -7.11 -9.28 5.61
CA LEU A 49 -5.75 -8.79 5.82
C LEU A 49 -4.75 -9.96 5.81
N PRO A 50 -3.58 -9.80 5.16
CA PRO A 50 -2.53 -10.81 5.24
C PRO A 50 -2.08 -10.99 6.69
N THR A 51 -1.76 -12.22 7.09
CA THR A 51 -1.30 -12.55 8.45
C THR A 51 0.14 -13.01 8.51
N GLU A 52 0.78 -13.24 7.36
CA GLU A 52 2.16 -13.70 7.25
C GLU A 52 3.10 -12.57 6.82
N ALA A 53 4.32 -12.58 7.34
CA ALA A 53 5.32 -11.58 7.00
C ALA A 53 5.63 -11.58 5.50
N ASN A 54 5.83 -10.39 4.93
CA ASN A 54 6.13 -10.19 3.51
C ASN A 54 5.03 -10.71 2.56
N THR A 55 3.76 -10.64 2.97
CA THR A 55 2.62 -10.97 2.11
C THR A 55 1.68 -9.78 1.93
N SER A 56 0.84 -9.86 0.89
CA SER A 56 -0.20 -8.89 0.59
C SER A 56 -1.49 -9.60 0.19
N SER A 57 -2.61 -8.91 0.38
CA SER A 57 -3.92 -9.32 -0.13
C SER A 57 -4.47 -8.22 -1.03
N SER A 58 -4.78 -8.55 -2.28
CA SER A 58 -5.34 -7.61 -3.25
C SER A 58 -6.80 -7.92 -3.55
N GLY A 59 -7.66 -6.93 -3.36
CA GLY A 59 -9.03 -6.92 -3.86
C GLY A 59 -9.14 -6.18 -5.20
N SER A 60 -10.36 -5.92 -5.66
CA SER A 60 -10.62 -5.20 -6.91
C SER A 60 -10.16 -3.74 -6.87
N LYS A 61 -10.35 -3.07 -5.72
CA LYS A 61 -10.09 -1.62 -5.57
C LYS A 61 -8.87 -1.30 -4.72
N LEU A 62 -8.46 -2.21 -3.85
CA LEU A 62 -7.50 -1.95 -2.79
C LEU A 62 -6.52 -3.12 -2.69
N THR A 63 -5.33 -2.84 -2.16
CA THR A 63 -4.36 -3.85 -1.75
C THR A 63 -3.93 -3.57 -0.32
N SER A 64 -3.89 -4.60 0.51
CA SER A 64 -3.31 -4.55 1.86
C SER A 64 -1.95 -5.23 1.88
N ILE A 65 -0.98 -4.62 2.56
CA ILE A 65 0.39 -5.08 2.68
C ILE A 65 0.67 -5.28 4.17
N TRP A 66 1.17 -6.46 4.53
CA TRP A 66 1.60 -6.75 5.89
C TRP A 66 2.83 -5.92 6.25
N LEU A 67 2.80 -5.23 7.39
CA LEU A 67 3.96 -4.50 7.93
C LEU A 67 4.44 -5.10 9.25
N SER A 68 3.51 -5.52 10.11
CA SER A 68 3.79 -6.20 11.37
C SER A 68 2.58 -7.03 11.82
N PRO A 69 2.68 -7.84 12.90
CA PRO A 69 1.55 -8.64 13.40
C PRO A 69 0.29 -7.83 13.76
N ASP A 70 0.42 -6.53 13.99
CA ASP A 70 -0.69 -5.63 14.30
C ASP A 70 -0.73 -4.37 13.42
N GLU A 71 -0.06 -4.38 12.26
CA GLU A 71 0.03 -3.22 11.36
C GLU A 71 0.00 -3.60 9.88
N TRP A 72 -0.80 -2.84 9.10
CA TRP A 72 -0.95 -3.01 7.66
C TRP A 72 -0.98 -1.66 6.94
N MET A 73 -0.44 -1.64 5.73
CA MET A 73 -0.67 -0.55 4.77
C MET A 73 -1.79 -0.95 3.82
N VAL A 74 -2.78 -0.09 3.62
CA VAL A 74 -3.82 -0.24 2.60
C VAL A 74 -3.62 0.81 1.53
N VAL A 75 -3.49 0.38 0.28
CA VAL A 75 -3.31 1.26 -0.88
C VAL A 75 -4.45 1.09 -1.86
N SER A 76 -4.84 2.17 -2.53
CA SER A 76 -5.75 2.09 -3.67
C SER A 76 -5.03 1.50 -4.89
N ASN A 77 -5.69 0.57 -5.59
CA ASN A 77 -5.16 0.00 -6.84
C ASN A 77 -5.32 0.97 -8.01
N ASN A 78 -6.23 1.93 -7.90
CA ASN A 78 -6.50 2.93 -8.93
C ASN A 78 -6.18 4.34 -8.40
N LYS A 79 -5.93 5.26 -9.34
CA LYS A 79 -5.82 6.67 -9.01
C LYS A 79 -7.13 7.17 -8.41
N VAL A 80 -7.04 7.94 -7.33
CA VAL A 80 -8.22 8.50 -6.66
C VAL A 80 -8.31 9.98 -7.00
N GLU A 81 -9.45 10.44 -7.50
CA GLU A 81 -9.65 11.84 -7.88
C GLU A 81 -9.35 12.78 -6.70
N LYS A 82 -8.72 13.92 -6.99
CA LYS A 82 -8.17 14.87 -6.00
C LYS A 82 -9.23 15.66 -5.23
N ASP A 83 -10.52 15.53 -5.56
CA ASP A 83 -11.50 16.58 -5.25
C ASP A 83 -12.13 16.54 -3.86
N SER A 84 -11.75 15.60 -2.99
CA SER A 84 -11.89 15.81 -1.55
C SER A 84 -10.85 15.01 -0.79
N ASN A 85 -10.17 15.65 0.17
CA ASN A 85 -9.33 14.97 1.18
C ASN A 85 -10.16 14.10 2.15
N GLN A 86 -11.29 13.59 1.71
CA GLN A 86 -12.19 12.75 2.48
C GLN A 86 -12.46 11.51 1.66
N TYR A 87 -11.73 10.45 1.99
CA TYR A 87 -12.04 9.14 1.44
C TYR A 87 -13.22 8.59 2.23
N ALA A 88 -14.35 8.33 1.56
CA ALA A 88 -15.50 7.67 2.19
C ALA A 88 -15.10 6.36 2.91
N LEU A 89 -14.08 5.68 2.38
CA LEU A 89 -13.49 4.50 3.00
C LEU A 89 -12.75 4.83 4.31
N GLU A 90 -11.90 5.85 4.33
CA GLU A 90 -11.18 6.28 5.54
C GLU A 90 -12.16 6.65 6.65
N GLU A 91 -13.19 7.46 6.34
CA GLU A 91 -14.20 7.84 7.31
C GLU A 91 -14.96 6.62 7.85
N SER A 92 -15.34 5.70 6.95
CA SER A 92 -16.00 4.45 7.32
C SER A 92 -15.14 3.63 8.29
N LEU A 93 -13.86 3.44 7.97
CA LEU A 93 -12.91 2.73 8.81
C LEU A 93 -12.68 3.44 10.13
N TYR A 94 -12.45 4.75 10.13
CA TYR A 94 -12.24 5.56 11.32
C TYR A 94 -13.42 5.45 12.30
N ASN A 95 -14.64 5.53 11.79
CA ASN A 95 -15.85 5.42 12.60
C ASN A 95 -16.03 4.03 13.23
N HIS A 96 -15.64 2.96 12.55
CA HIS A 96 -15.86 1.59 13.03
C HIS A 96 -14.65 0.98 13.74
N ILE A 97 -13.46 1.57 13.62
CA ILE A 97 -12.20 1.06 14.19
C ILE A 97 -11.64 2.01 15.24
N SER A 98 -11.38 3.27 14.86
CA SER A 98 -10.73 4.24 15.75
C SER A 98 -11.70 4.74 16.82
N LYS A 99 -12.90 5.20 16.44
CA LYS A 99 -13.91 5.71 17.40
C LYS A 99 -14.41 4.63 18.37
N THR A 100 -14.35 3.36 17.98
CA THR A 100 -14.78 2.21 18.78
C THR A 100 -13.64 1.59 19.62
N ASN A 101 -12.43 2.18 19.59
CA ASN A 101 -11.24 1.67 20.31
C ASN A 101 -10.86 0.22 19.94
N LEU A 102 -11.10 -0.19 18.69
CA LEU A 102 -10.67 -1.48 18.16
C LEU A 102 -9.24 -1.44 17.59
N GLY A 103 -8.82 -0.26 17.11
CA GLY A 103 -7.53 -0.05 16.48
C GLY A 103 -7.32 1.42 16.11
N ALA A 104 -6.40 1.68 15.19
CA ALA A 104 -6.16 2.99 14.62
C ALA A 104 -6.22 2.94 13.09
N VAL A 105 -6.70 4.04 12.51
CA VAL A 105 -6.79 4.30 11.08
C VAL A 105 -6.16 5.67 10.87
N ILE A 106 -5.10 5.74 10.07
CA ILE A 106 -4.33 6.97 9.83
C ILE A 106 -4.17 7.14 8.33
N ASP A 107 -4.57 8.28 7.78
CA ASP A 107 -4.23 8.65 6.41
C ASP A 107 -2.74 9.00 6.32
N VAL A 108 -2.03 8.28 5.46
CA VAL A 108 -0.59 8.43 5.19
C VAL A 108 -0.34 8.62 3.69
N THR A 109 -1.36 9.06 2.94
CA THR A 109 -1.33 9.26 1.48
C THR A 109 -0.16 10.14 1.06
N ASP A 110 0.06 11.24 1.77
CA ASP A 110 1.10 12.24 1.49
C ASP A 110 2.46 11.90 2.15
N HIS A 111 2.52 10.88 3.03
CA HIS A 111 3.77 10.49 3.69
C HIS A 111 4.69 9.68 2.77
N PHE A 112 4.15 9.01 1.76
CA PHE A 112 4.90 8.10 0.89
C PHE A 112 4.65 8.41 -0.58
N VAL A 113 5.73 8.42 -1.36
CA VAL A 113 5.69 8.40 -2.83
C VAL A 113 5.61 6.95 -3.30
N MET A 114 4.75 6.67 -4.29
CA MET A 114 4.67 5.36 -4.91
C MET A 114 5.37 5.40 -6.27
N LEU A 115 6.41 4.59 -6.42
CA LEU A 115 7.14 4.43 -7.68
C LEU A 115 6.87 3.04 -8.23
N GLU A 116 6.47 2.97 -9.50
CA GLU A 116 6.42 1.72 -10.25
C GLU A 116 7.74 1.56 -11.01
N LEU A 117 8.37 0.39 -10.86
CA LEU A 117 9.56 0.00 -11.58
C LEU A 117 9.23 -1.26 -12.38
N GLU A 118 9.43 -1.22 -13.69
CA GLU A 118 9.18 -2.35 -14.60
C GLU A 118 10.44 -2.62 -15.43
N GLY A 119 10.79 -3.88 -15.64
CA GLY A 119 11.96 -4.23 -16.45
C GLY A 119 12.61 -5.54 -16.08
N LYS A 120 13.42 -6.08 -17.00
CA LYS A 120 14.10 -7.38 -16.80
C LYS A 120 15.17 -7.33 -15.70
N LYS A 121 15.70 -6.13 -15.41
CA LYS A 121 16.79 -5.89 -14.46
C LYS A 121 16.33 -5.30 -13.12
N VAL A 122 15.02 -5.25 -12.84
CA VAL A 122 14.48 -4.67 -11.59
C VAL A 122 15.05 -5.35 -10.34
N TYR A 123 15.16 -6.67 -10.33
CA TYR A 123 15.71 -7.39 -9.18
C TYR A 123 17.22 -7.20 -9.00
N GLU A 124 17.97 -6.98 -10.08
CA GLU A 124 19.40 -6.64 -10.00
C GLU A 124 19.57 -5.26 -9.37
N LEU A 125 18.78 -4.28 -9.83
CA LEU A 125 18.73 -2.95 -9.26
C LEU A 125 18.41 -3.00 -7.75
N PHE A 126 17.37 -3.71 -7.32
CA PHE A 126 17.07 -3.83 -5.89
C PHE A 126 18.16 -4.55 -5.11
N SER A 127 18.78 -5.59 -5.67
CA SER A 127 19.88 -6.31 -4.99
C SER A 127 21.11 -5.43 -4.77
N SER A 128 21.30 -4.36 -5.56
CA SER A 128 22.39 -3.40 -5.37
C SER A 128 22.22 -2.50 -4.15
N GLY A 129 20.98 -2.29 -3.68
CA GLY A 129 20.63 -1.32 -2.64
C GLY A 129 19.86 -1.87 -1.45
N SER A 130 19.49 -3.15 -1.46
CA SER A 130 18.70 -3.79 -0.41
C SER A 130 19.34 -5.10 0.05
N PRO A 131 19.35 -5.39 1.37
CA PRO A 131 19.85 -6.66 1.90
C PRO A 131 18.91 -7.84 1.64
N PHE A 132 17.72 -7.60 1.06
CA PHE A 132 16.74 -8.65 0.79
C PHE A 132 17.22 -9.62 -0.30
N ASN A 133 17.01 -10.92 -0.09
CA ASN A 133 17.44 -11.95 -1.04
C ASN A 133 16.44 -12.12 -2.20
N PHE A 134 16.58 -11.28 -3.24
CA PHE A 134 15.74 -11.36 -4.44
C PHE A 134 15.96 -12.65 -5.26
N ASN A 135 17.07 -13.37 -5.07
CA ASN A 135 17.30 -14.65 -5.76
C ASN A 135 16.43 -15.77 -5.19
N GLU A 136 16.14 -15.74 -3.90
CA GLU A 136 15.17 -16.63 -3.28
C GLU A 136 13.74 -16.20 -3.59
N PHE A 137 13.47 -14.90 -3.56
CA PHE A 137 12.16 -14.35 -3.89
C PHE A 137 11.65 -14.80 -5.25
N LYS A 138 12.49 -14.71 -6.30
CA LYS A 138 12.18 -15.15 -7.68
C LYS A 138 11.77 -16.62 -7.83
N LYS A 139 12.02 -17.46 -6.82
CA LYS A 139 11.63 -18.88 -6.82
C LYS A 139 10.23 -19.10 -6.25
N LYS A 140 9.63 -18.10 -5.61
CA LYS A 140 8.30 -18.19 -5.02
C LYS A 140 7.24 -18.12 -6.13
N ARG A 141 6.12 -18.81 -5.93
CA ARG A 141 5.02 -18.77 -6.89
C ARG A 141 4.37 -17.39 -6.87
N GLY A 142 4.35 -16.69 -8.00
CA GLY A 142 3.76 -15.35 -8.13
C GLY A 142 4.73 -14.18 -7.94
N SER A 143 6.04 -14.44 -7.81
CA SER A 143 7.12 -13.44 -7.87
C SER A 143 7.54 -13.06 -9.28
#